data_AF-Q1G5N4-F1
#
_entry.id   AF-Q1G5N4-F1
#
_cell.length_a   1.000
_cell.length_b   1.000
_cell.length_c   1.000
_cell.angle_alpha   90.00
_cell.angle_beta   90.00
_cell.angle_gamma   90.00
#
_symmetry.space_group_name_H-M   'P 1'
#
loop_
_entity.id
_entity.type
_entity.pdbx_description
1 polymer ?
#
loop_
_entity_poly.entity_id
_entity_poly.type
_entity_poly.pdbx_seq_one_letter_code
_entity_poly.pdbx_strand_id
1 'polypeptide(L)'
;AYRRALVVSLFFKAFLSITQKLSKAGIVSADALPPEERSGADSFHTPALKSSQLFERVCTDQPIFDPIGRPKVHAAALKQATGEAIYTDDIPRMDGEVYLAFVLSTKPRAKITKLDASEALALGGVHQFFSYKDLTEHENEVGPVFHDEHVFAAGEVHCYGQIVGAIAADNKALAQRAARMVKVEYEELSPVIVTIEQAIEHGSYFPDYPRFVTK
;
A
#
# COMPACT_ATOMS: atom_id res chain seq x y z
N ALA A 1 2.80 1.34 -25.65
CA ALA A 1 3.81 2.25 -26.24
C ALA A 1 5.18 2.11 -25.57
N TYR A 2 5.29 2.38 -24.26
CA TYR A 2 6.56 2.39 -23.51
C TYR A 2 7.49 1.19 -23.74
N ARG A 3 7.02 -0.05 -23.51
CA ARG A 3 7.85 -1.27 -23.69
C ARG A 3 8.43 -1.43 -25.09
N ARG A 4 7.69 -1.02 -26.13
CA ARG A 4 8.18 -1.08 -27.52
C ARG A 4 9.30 -0.08 -27.76
N ALA A 5 9.15 1.15 -27.25
CA ALA A 5 10.21 2.15 -27.30
C ALA A 5 11.45 1.66 -26.54
N LEU A 6 11.26 1.05 -25.37
CA LEU A 6 12.35 0.51 -24.55
C LEU A 6 13.19 -0.54 -25.30
N VAL A 7 12.58 -1.43 -26.08
CA VAL A 7 13.33 -2.43 -26.87
C VAL A 7 14.29 -1.74 -27.85
N VAL A 8 13.81 -0.74 -28.58
CA VAL A 8 14.64 0.03 -29.52
C VAL A 8 15.71 0.82 -28.76
N SER A 9 15.35 1.47 -27.66
CA SER A 9 16.29 2.23 -26.83
C SER A 9 17.38 1.35 -26.20
N LEU A 10 17.04 0.12 -25.76
CA LEU A 10 18.01 -0.84 -25.21
C LEU A 10 18.93 -1.41 -26.29
N PHE A 11 18.39 -1.68 -27.48
CA PHE A 11 19.21 -2.06 -28.63
C PHE A 11 20.18 -0.94 -29.00
N PHE A 12 19.69 0.31 -29.07
CA PHE A 12 20.52 1.48 -29.33
C PHE A 12 21.60 1.66 -28.26
N LYS A 13 21.25 1.52 -26.97
CA LYS A 13 22.22 1.53 -25.87
C LYS A 13 23.28 0.43 -26.00
N ALA A 14 22.89 -0.78 -26.40
CA ALA A 14 23.83 -1.88 -26.65
C ALA A 14 24.77 -1.55 -27.83
N PHE A 15 24.23 -1.01 -28.92
CA PHE A 15 25.01 -0.53 -30.05
C PHE A 15 26.06 0.52 -29.62
N LEU A 16 25.66 1.53 -28.84
CA LEU A 16 26.56 2.56 -28.32
C LEU A 16 27.65 1.95 -27.42
N SER A 17 27.27 1.05 -26.50
CA SER A 17 28.22 0.41 -25.57
C SER A 17 29.23 -0.50 -26.28
N ILE A 18 28.77 -1.30 -27.25
CA ILE A 18 29.63 -2.18 -28.05
C ILE A 18 30.58 -1.33 -28.90
N THR A 19 30.07 -0.31 -29.58
CA THR A 19 30.88 0.57 -30.44
C THR A 19 31.97 1.27 -29.63
N GLN A 20 31.64 1.80 -28.44
CA GLN A 20 32.62 2.43 -27.55
C GLN A 20 33.71 1.45 -27.09
N LYS A 21 33.37 0.18 -26.82
CA LYS A 21 34.35 -0.87 -26.48
C LYS A 21 35.25 -1.22 -27.66
N LEU A 22 34.68 -1.36 -28.87
CA LEU A 22 35.44 -1.67 -30.07
C LEU A 22 36.37 -0.51 -30.48
N SER A 23 35.95 0.75 -30.31
CA SER A 23 36.81 1.92 -30.54
C SER A 23 37.99 1.95 -29.55
N LYS A 24 37.75 1.64 -28.26
CA LYS A 24 38.81 1.50 -27.25
C LYS A 24 39.81 0.38 -27.56
N ALA A 25 39.36 -0.68 -28.25
CA ALA A 25 40.21 -1.79 -28.68
C ALA A 25 40.96 -1.53 -30.01
N GLY A 26 40.76 -0.38 -30.65
CA GLY A 26 41.39 -0.04 -31.93
C GLY A 26 40.79 -0.76 -33.15
N ILE A 27 39.61 -1.38 -33.00
CA ILE A 27 38.94 -2.15 -34.08
C ILE A 27 38.13 -1.23 -35.02
N VAL A 28 37.55 -0.16 -34.48
CA VAL A 28 36.81 0.88 -35.23
C VAL A 28 37.37 2.26 -34.90
N SER A 29 37.14 3.22 -35.81
CA SER A 29 37.58 4.61 -35.65
C SER A 29 37.17 5.19 -34.30
N ALA A 30 38.02 6.06 -33.73
CA ALA A 30 37.71 6.82 -32.52
C ALA A 30 36.51 7.78 -32.72
N ASP A 31 36.22 8.12 -33.97
CA ASP A 31 35.11 9.00 -34.37
C ASP A 31 33.85 8.22 -34.78
N ALA A 32 33.80 6.91 -34.52
CA ALA A 32 32.65 6.05 -34.87
C ALA A 32 31.36 6.41 -34.11
N LEU A 33 31.45 7.19 -33.02
CA LEU A 33 30.30 7.69 -32.26
C LEU A 33 30.36 9.22 -32.12
N PRO A 34 29.26 9.93 -32.45
CA PRO A 34 29.14 11.36 -32.16
C PRO A 34 29.31 11.64 -30.66
N PRO A 35 29.97 12.74 -30.26
CA PRO A 35 30.19 13.08 -28.85
C PRO A 35 28.92 13.12 -28.00
N GLU A 36 27.83 13.63 -28.56
CA GLU A 36 26.52 13.75 -27.92
C GLU A 36 25.90 12.39 -27.52
N GLU A 37 26.17 11.33 -28.30
CA GLU A 37 25.61 9.99 -28.07
C GLU A 37 26.44 9.15 -27.10
N ARG A 38 27.66 9.58 -26.73
CA ARG A 38 28.57 8.80 -25.88
C ARG A 38 27.98 8.53 -24.50
N SER A 39 27.24 9.50 -23.95
CA SER A 39 26.57 9.36 -22.65
C SER A 39 25.48 8.27 -22.64
N GLY A 40 24.93 7.92 -23.81
CA GLY A 40 23.95 6.85 -23.95
C GLY A 40 24.50 5.45 -23.63
N ALA A 41 25.82 5.26 -23.76
CA ALA A 41 26.52 4.04 -23.37
C ALA A 41 26.79 3.94 -21.87
N ASP A 42 26.69 5.05 -21.13
CA ASP A 42 27.03 5.10 -19.72
C ASP A 42 26.05 4.26 -18.89
N SER A 43 26.58 3.65 -17.85
CA SER A 43 25.78 2.95 -16.85
C SER A 43 25.40 3.91 -15.74
N PHE A 44 24.17 3.76 -15.24
CA PHE A 44 23.74 4.50 -14.07
C PHE A 44 24.61 4.10 -12.88
N HIS A 45 25.18 5.09 -12.21
CA HIS A 45 25.87 4.92 -10.95
C HIS A 45 25.27 5.88 -9.94
N THR A 46 25.06 5.41 -8.72
CA THR A 46 24.53 6.26 -7.66
C THR A 46 25.62 7.26 -7.26
N PRO A 47 25.36 8.57 -7.32
CA PRO A 47 26.32 9.57 -6.86
C PRO A 47 26.47 9.49 -5.34
N ALA A 48 27.62 9.94 -4.83
CA ALA A 48 27.83 10.04 -3.39
C ALA A 48 26.80 11.01 -2.77
N LEU A 49 26.07 10.52 -1.77
CA LEU A 49 25.09 11.33 -1.04
C LEU A 49 25.81 12.42 -0.23
N LYS A 50 25.35 13.67 -0.37
CA LYS A 50 25.82 14.81 0.42
C LYS A 50 24.60 15.53 1.00
N SER A 51 24.63 15.87 2.27
CA SER A 51 23.57 16.61 2.94
C SER A 51 24.15 17.68 3.87
N SER A 52 23.41 18.76 4.03
CA SER A 52 23.74 19.86 4.94
C SER A 52 22.49 20.23 5.73
N GLN A 53 22.62 20.38 7.04
CA GLN A 53 21.54 20.85 7.93
C GLN A 53 22.01 22.09 8.66
N LEU A 54 21.22 23.16 8.60
CA LEU A 54 21.46 24.43 9.29
C LEU A 54 20.35 24.65 10.30
N PHE A 55 20.72 24.97 11.54
CA PHE A 55 19.79 25.27 12.61
C PHE A 55 20.40 26.32 13.55
N GLU A 56 19.54 27.05 14.24
CA GLU A 56 19.96 28.05 15.20
C GLU A 56 20.52 27.38 16.47
N ARG A 57 21.64 27.89 16.97
CA ARG A 57 22.20 27.43 18.23
C ARG A 57 21.54 28.18 19.37
N VAL A 58 21.28 27.46 20.46
CA VAL A 58 20.86 28.03 21.73
C VAL A 58 21.84 29.07 22.29
N CYS A 59 21.34 30.01 23.09
CA CYS A 59 22.15 31.01 23.78
C CYS A 59 23.21 30.36 24.69
N THR A 60 24.36 31.03 24.83
CA THR A 60 25.51 30.50 25.58
C THR A 60 25.29 30.42 27.09
N ASP A 61 24.38 31.22 27.62
CA ASP A 61 23.98 31.28 29.03
C ASP A 61 22.88 30.28 29.39
N GLN A 62 22.26 29.62 28.39
CA GLN A 62 21.22 28.62 28.66
C GLN A 62 21.80 27.42 29.42
N PRO A 63 21.24 27.05 30.59
CA PRO A 63 21.72 25.92 31.37
C PRO A 63 21.79 24.61 30.58
N ILE A 64 22.76 23.75 30.90
CA ILE A 64 23.01 22.49 30.17
C ILE A 64 21.83 21.51 30.28
N PHE A 65 21.11 21.54 31.41
CA PHE A 65 19.97 20.66 31.67
C PHE A 65 18.67 21.14 30.99
N ASP A 66 18.62 22.37 30.50
CA ASP A 66 17.47 22.88 29.75
C ASP A 66 17.51 22.34 28.30
N PRO A 67 16.55 21.49 27.89
CA PRO A 67 16.55 20.85 26.59
C PRO A 67 15.97 21.72 25.47
N ILE A 68 15.32 22.84 25.79
CA ILE A 68 14.57 23.64 24.81
C ILE A 68 15.52 24.22 23.75
N GLY A 69 15.18 24.05 22.47
CA GLY A 69 16.00 24.49 21.34
C GLY A 69 17.23 23.63 21.03
N ARG A 70 17.48 22.55 21.79
CA ARG A 70 18.61 21.65 21.56
C ARG A 70 18.19 20.45 20.69
N PRO A 71 19.06 19.96 19.78
CA PRO A 71 18.77 18.79 18.94
C PRO A 71 18.93 17.50 19.76
N LYS A 72 17.98 17.24 20.67
CA LYS A 72 17.98 16.02 21.48
C LYS A 72 17.54 14.84 20.62
N VAL A 73 18.26 13.73 20.76
CA VAL A 73 17.89 12.47 20.12
C VAL A 73 16.51 12.03 20.62
N HIS A 74 15.69 11.49 19.71
CA HIS A 74 14.37 10.95 20.06
C HIS A 74 14.49 9.94 21.21
N ALA A 75 13.65 10.07 22.24
CA ALA A 75 13.81 9.32 23.49
C ALA A 75 13.84 7.79 23.33
N ALA A 76 13.15 7.28 22.31
CA ALA A 76 13.11 5.84 21.99
C ALA A 76 14.09 5.41 20.89
N ALA A 77 14.94 6.29 20.35
CA ALA A 77 15.76 6.01 19.17
C ALA A 77 16.65 4.77 19.33
N LEU A 78 17.27 4.61 20.50
CA LEU A 78 18.13 3.44 20.76
C LEU A 78 17.32 2.14 20.84
N LYS A 79 16.12 2.18 21.43
CA LYS A 79 15.20 1.03 21.47
C LYS A 79 14.73 0.64 20.06
N GLN A 80 14.45 1.65 19.23
CA GLN A 80 14.08 1.43 17.83
C GLN A 80 15.24 0.82 17.03
N ALA A 81 16.46 1.31 17.23
CA ALA A 81 17.64 0.82 16.52
C ALA A 81 18.06 -0.60 16.93
N THR A 82 17.69 -1.04 18.13
CA THR A 82 18.02 -2.36 18.68
C THR A 82 16.90 -3.39 18.57
N GLY A 83 15.67 -2.97 18.23
CA GLY A 83 14.49 -3.84 18.22
C GLY A 83 13.84 -4.04 19.60
N GLU A 84 14.21 -3.25 20.60
CA GLU A 84 13.62 -3.30 21.96
C GLU A 84 12.34 -2.46 22.09
N ALA A 85 12.06 -1.59 21.12
CA ALA A 85 10.81 -0.86 21.09
C ALA A 85 9.66 -1.82 20.74
N ILE A 86 8.70 -1.98 21.66
CA ILE A 86 7.55 -2.86 21.49
C ILE A 86 6.46 -2.15 20.69
N TYR A 87 6.13 -2.69 19.53
CA TYR A 87 4.97 -2.33 18.72
C TYR A 87 3.83 -3.35 18.93
N THR A 88 2.65 -3.07 18.37
CA THR A 88 1.43 -3.87 18.63
C THR A 88 1.59 -5.37 18.37
N ASP A 89 2.26 -5.76 17.27
CA ASP A 89 2.47 -7.18 16.91
C ASP A 89 3.67 -7.83 17.64
N ASP A 90 4.45 -7.03 18.39
CA ASP A 90 5.54 -7.51 19.26
C ASP A 90 5.04 -7.89 20.66
N ILE A 91 3.83 -7.48 21.02
CA ILE A 91 3.21 -7.82 22.30
C ILE A 91 3.10 -9.35 22.39
N PRO A 92 3.60 -9.98 23.47
CA PRO A 92 3.51 -11.43 23.62
C PRO A 92 2.06 -11.91 23.55
N ARG A 93 1.87 -13.03 22.85
CA ARG A 93 0.55 -13.63 22.68
C ARG A 93 -0.06 -14.05 24.00
N MET A 94 -1.36 -13.84 24.14
CA MET A 94 -2.15 -14.31 25.26
C MET A 94 -2.64 -15.74 25.04
N ASP A 95 -2.88 -16.46 26.13
CA ASP A 95 -3.51 -17.78 26.05
C ASP A 95 -4.94 -17.67 25.49
N GLY A 96 -5.30 -18.56 24.58
CA GLY A 96 -6.56 -18.50 23.83
C GLY A 96 -6.66 -17.39 22.77
N GLU A 97 -5.61 -16.60 22.52
CA GLU A 97 -5.61 -15.59 21.46
C GLU A 97 -5.72 -16.24 20.07
N VAL A 98 -6.63 -15.74 19.24
CA VAL A 98 -6.86 -16.20 17.86
C VAL A 98 -6.40 -15.16 16.84
N TYR A 99 -6.21 -15.61 15.60
CA TYR A 99 -5.92 -14.74 14.46
C TYR A 99 -7.15 -14.50 13.61
N LEU A 100 -7.35 -13.24 13.22
CA LEU A 100 -8.41 -12.84 12.32
C LEU A 100 -7.87 -12.58 10.91
N ALA A 101 -8.58 -13.05 9.89
CA ALA A 101 -8.29 -12.75 8.49
C ALA A 101 -9.56 -12.34 7.76
N PHE A 102 -9.50 -11.23 7.04
CA PHE A 102 -10.65 -10.71 6.30
C PHE A 102 -10.93 -11.50 5.02
N VAL A 103 -12.22 -11.66 4.73
CA VAL A 103 -12.75 -12.03 3.42
C VAL A 103 -13.05 -10.72 2.68
N LEU A 104 -12.40 -10.51 1.55
CA LEU A 104 -12.44 -9.24 0.83
C LEU A 104 -13.19 -9.39 -0.50
N SER A 105 -13.85 -8.30 -0.89
CA SER A 105 -14.51 -8.18 -2.19
C SER A 105 -13.50 -8.35 -3.32
N THR A 106 -13.88 -9.15 -4.32
CA THR A 106 -13.13 -9.27 -5.58
C THR A 106 -13.78 -8.49 -6.73
N LYS A 107 -14.79 -7.68 -6.43
CA LYS A 107 -15.53 -6.86 -7.41
C LYS A 107 -15.49 -5.39 -7.04
N PRO A 108 -15.33 -4.48 -8.01
CA PRO A 108 -15.31 -3.04 -7.75
C PRO A 108 -16.70 -2.50 -7.41
N ARG A 109 -17.77 -3.10 -7.96
CA ARG A 109 -19.14 -2.83 -7.55
C ARG A 109 -20.03 -4.02 -7.89
N ALA A 110 -20.71 -4.58 -6.91
CA ALA A 110 -21.56 -5.75 -7.12
C ALA A 110 -22.51 -5.98 -5.95
N LYS A 111 -23.66 -6.60 -6.23
CA LYS A 111 -24.51 -7.17 -5.18
C LYS A 111 -23.95 -8.52 -4.74
N ILE A 112 -23.86 -8.75 -3.44
CA ILE A 112 -23.52 -10.05 -2.86
C ILE A 112 -24.80 -10.91 -2.92
N THR A 113 -24.80 -11.93 -3.77
CA THR A 113 -25.95 -12.84 -3.92
C THR A 113 -25.87 -14.03 -2.98
N LYS A 114 -24.65 -14.47 -2.65
CA LYS A 114 -24.41 -15.56 -1.70
C LYS A 114 -23.06 -15.41 -1.01
N LEU A 115 -23.04 -15.79 0.26
CA LEU A 115 -21.87 -15.83 1.12
C LEU A 115 -21.84 -17.17 1.85
N ASP A 116 -20.87 -18.02 1.54
CA ASP A 116 -20.77 -19.39 2.03
C ASP A 116 -19.38 -19.69 2.58
N ALA A 117 -19.29 -19.87 3.90
CA ALA A 117 -18.07 -20.19 4.63
C ALA A 117 -17.98 -21.66 5.05
N SER A 118 -18.86 -22.54 4.58
CA SER A 118 -18.96 -23.93 5.04
C SER A 118 -17.65 -24.71 4.92
N GLU A 119 -16.95 -24.62 3.79
CA GLU A 119 -15.65 -25.28 3.59
C GLU A 119 -14.55 -24.72 4.50
N ALA A 120 -14.58 -23.41 4.77
CA ALA A 120 -13.64 -22.76 5.68
C ALA A 120 -13.87 -23.21 7.14
N LEU A 121 -15.13 -23.26 7.57
CA LEU A 121 -15.53 -23.68 8.92
C LEU A 121 -15.30 -25.17 9.18
N ALA A 122 -15.23 -26.00 8.13
CA ALA A 122 -14.93 -27.42 8.26
C ALA A 122 -13.45 -27.71 8.58
N LEU A 123 -12.56 -26.72 8.46
CA LEU A 123 -11.14 -26.89 8.78
C LEU A 123 -10.91 -26.90 10.30
N GLY A 124 -10.17 -27.91 10.78
CA GLY A 124 -9.73 -27.94 12.18
C GLY A 124 -8.92 -26.70 12.56
N GLY A 125 -9.27 -26.08 13.68
CA GLY A 125 -8.64 -24.85 14.19
C GLY A 125 -9.22 -23.55 13.62
N VAL A 126 -10.25 -23.62 12.77
CA VAL A 126 -11.11 -22.48 12.44
C VAL A 126 -12.25 -22.43 13.44
N HIS A 127 -12.42 -21.29 14.09
CA HIS A 127 -13.41 -21.12 15.17
C HIS A 127 -14.72 -20.56 14.65
N GLN A 128 -14.66 -19.49 13.86
CA GLN A 128 -15.85 -18.78 13.42
C GLN A 128 -15.63 -17.95 12.15
N PHE A 129 -16.70 -17.78 11.38
CA PHE A 129 -16.83 -16.79 10.33
C PHE A 129 -17.79 -15.70 10.79
N PHE A 130 -17.37 -14.44 10.74
CA PHE A 130 -18.17 -13.26 11.03
C PHE A 130 -18.51 -12.52 9.75
N SER A 131 -19.72 -11.98 9.67
CA SER A 131 -20.27 -11.24 8.55
C SER A 131 -21.19 -10.12 9.07
N TYR A 132 -21.78 -9.36 8.15
CA TYR A 132 -22.78 -8.34 8.50
C TYR A 132 -23.97 -8.89 9.30
N LYS A 133 -24.22 -10.21 9.26
CA LYS A 133 -25.31 -10.86 10.02
C LYS A 133 -25.01 -11.02 11.50
N ASP A 134 -23.76 -10.86 11.90
CA ASP A 134 -23.30 -10.99 13.29
C ASP A 134 -23.28 -9.63 14.02
N LEU A 135 -23.73 -8.56 13.35
CA LEU A 135 -23.82 -7.19 13.85
C LEU A 135 -25.26 -6.70 13.71
N THR A 136 -25.69 -5.82 14.62
CA THR A 136 -26.87 -4.98 14.38
C THR A 136 -26.56 -3.95 13.29
N GLU A 137 -27.61 -3.36 12.70
CA GLU A 137 -27.47 -2.30 11.69
C GLU A 137 -26.58 -1.16 12.22
N HIS A 138 -26.84 -0.69 13.44
CA HIS A 138 -26.07 0.37 14.08
C HIS A 138 -24.60 -0.02 14.35
N GLU A 139 -24.33 -1.26 14.75
CA GLU A 139 -22.95 -1.73 14.96
C GLU A 139 -22.16 -1.91 13.65
N ASN A 140 -22.87 -2.12 12.54
CA ASN A 140 -22.24 -2.27 11.24
C ASN A 140 -21.94 -0.92 10.58
N GLU A 141 -22.62 0.17 10.96
CA GLU A 141 -22.37 1.54 10.48
C GLU A 141 -21.11 2.14 11.13
N VAL A 142 -20.13 2.51 10.30
CA VAL A 142 -18.85 3.07 10.74
C VAL A 142 -18.43 4.26 9.91
N GLY A 143 -17.44 4.98 10.44
CA GLY A 143 -16.83 6.15 9.84
C GLY A 143 -16.64 7.24 10.89
N PRO A 144 -15.49 7.95 10.90
CA PRO A 144 -15.11 8.81 12.01
C PRO A 144 -15.88 10.14 12.06
N VAL A 145 -16.42 10.56 10.91
CA VAL A 145 -17.12 11.85 10.75
C VAL A 145 -18.52 11.64 10.19
N PHE A 146 -18.62 10.85 9.12
CA PHE A 146 -19.88 10.38 8.55
C PHE A 146 -19.93 8.87 8.72
N HIS A 147 -21.07 8.33 9.14
CA HIS A 147 -21.27 6.91 9.33
C HIS A 147 -21.82 6.27 8.04
N ASP A 148 -21.09 6.44 6.93
CA ASP A 148 -21.48 6.00 5.59
C ASP A 148 -20.70 4.76 5.09
N GLU A 149 -19.90 4.16 5.97
CA GLU A 149 -19.20 2.91 5.70
C GLU A 149 -19.76 1.75 6.53
N HIS A 150 -19.47 0.52 6.10
CA HIS A 150 -19.84 -0.69 6.84
C HIS A 150 -18.60 -1.46 7.32
N VAL A 151 -18.66 -2.02 8.54
CA VAL A 151 -17.63 -2.97 9.04
C VAL A 151 -17.53 -4.17 8.10
N PHE A 152 -18.69 -4.78 7.81
CA PHE A 152 -18.84 -5.84 6.82
C PHE A 152 -19.87 -5.40 5.77
N ALA A 153 -19.51 -5.50 4.49
CA ALA A 153 -20.39 -5.18 3.38
C ALA A 153 -21.71 -5.96 3.48
N ALA A 154 -22.83 -5.21 3.50
CA ALA A 154 -24.17 -5.74 3.60
C ALA A 154 -24.90 -5.54 2.26
N GLY A 155 -25.17 -6.62 1.54
CA GLY A 155 -25.94 -6.61 0.30
C GLY A 155 -25.16 -6.13 -0.94
N GLU A 156 -24.44 -5.02 -0.89
CA GLU A 156 -23.63 -4.49 -2.01
C GLU A 156 -22.18 -4.24 -1.57
N VAL A 157 -21.25 -4.44 -2.50
CA VAL A 157 -19.86 -3.97 -2.40
C VAL A 157 -19.65 -2.80 -3.34
N HIS A 158 -18.87 -1.81 -2.91
CA HIS A 158 -18.61 -0.55 -3.60
C HIS A 158 -17.13 -0.35 -3.99
N CYS A 159 -16.24 -1.27 -3.60
CA CYS A 159 -14.86 -1.28 -4.08
C CYS A 159 -14.22 -2.68 -4.05
N TYR A 160 -13.13 -2.83 -4.81
CA TYR A 160 -12.27 -4.01 -4.71
C TYR A 160 -11.52 -3.96 -3.39
N GLY A 161 -11.53 -5.07 -2.65
CA GLY A 161 -10.92 -5.13 -1.32
C GLY A 161 -11.83 -4.70 -0.17
N GLN A 162 -13.09 -4.32 -0.42
CA GLN A 162 -14.04 -4.05 0.67
C GLN A 162 -14.24 -5.29 1.55
N ILE A 163 -14.28 -5.10 2.87
CA ILE A 163 -14.40 -6.21 3.82
C ILE A 163 -15.82 -6.78 3.77
N VAL A 164 -15.97 -8.07 3.48
CA VAL A 164 -17.24 -8.79 3.40
C VAL A 164 -17.49 -9.65 4.65
N GLY A 165 -16.40 -10.09 5.29
CA GLY A 165 -16.45 -10.92 6.48
C GLY A 165 -15.06 -11.13 7.07
N ALA A 166 -14.97 -11.95 8.11
CA ALA A 166 -13.72 -12.29 8.77
C ALA A 166 -13.74 -13.73 9.29
N ILE A 167 -12.61 -14.43 9.16
CA ILE A 167 -12.39 -15.74 9.78
C ILE A 167 -11.51 -15.58 11.01
N ALA A 168 -11.92 -16.17 12.13
CA ALA A 168 -11.09 -16.35 13.33
C ALA A 168 -10.55 -17.79 13.39
N ALA A 169 -9.24 -17.97 13.59
CA ALA A 169 -8.57 -19.28 13.64
C ALA A 169 -7.33 -19.30 14.57
N ASP A 170 -6.85 -20.49 14.92
CA ASP A 170 -5.73 -20.69 15.87
C ASP A 170 -4.40 -20.05 15.46
N ASN A 171 -4.17 -19.89 14.16
CA ASN A 171 -2.94 -19.33 13.62
C ASN A 171 -3.18 -18.49 12.36
N LYS A 172 -2.28 -17.53 12.13
CA LYS A 172 -2.32 -16.58 11.00
C LYS A 172 -2.46 -17.28 9.64
N ALA A 173 -1.66 -18.31 9.38
CA ALA A 173 -1.65 -18.98 8.09
C ALA A 173 -2.98 -19.72 7.82
N LEU A 174 -3.56 -20.33 8.86
CA LEU A 174 -4.86 -20.98 8.79
C LEU A 174 -5.98 -19.97 8.55
N ALA A 175 -6.03 -18.89 9.32
CA ALA A 175 -7.03 -17.82 9.14
C ALA A 175 -7.03 -17.30 7.70
N GLN A 176 -5.84 -17.00 7.15
CA GLN A 176 -5.68 -16.51 5.77
C GLN A 176 -6.07 -17.54 4.70
N ARG A 177 -5.76 -18.83 4.92
CA ARG A 177 -6.19 -19.89 3.99
C ARG A 177 -7.70 -20.07 4.02
N ALA A 178 -8.28 -20.14 5.20
CA ALA A 178 -9.72 -20.30 5.41
C ALA A 178 -10.51 -19.10 4.85
N ALA A 179 -10.03 -17.86 5.05
CA ALA A 179 -10.66 -16.67 4.47
C ALA A 179 -10.72 -16.72 2.93
N ARG A 180 -9.72 -17.29 2.27
CA ARG A 180 -9.72 -17.50 0.80
C ARG A 180 -10.64 -18.62 0.33
N MET A 181 -11.08 -19.50 1.23
CA MET A 181 -12.03 -20.58 0.91
C MET A 181 -13.49 -20.15 1.05
N VAL A 182 -13.76 -19.00 1.69
CA VAL A 182 -15.10 -18.44 1.74
C VAL A 182 -15.54 -18.05 0.34
N LYS A 183 -16.64 -18.67 -0.11
CA LYS A 183 -17.21 -18.45 -1.44
C LYS A 183 -18.16 -17.25 -1.37
N VAL A 184 -17.80 -16.21 -2.13
CA VAL A 184 -18.64 -15.03 -2.30
C VAL A 184 -19.11 -14.99 -3.76
N GLU A 185 -20.41 -15.08 -3.97
CA GLU A 185 -21.03 -14.96 -5.29
C GLU A 185 -21.57 -13.54 -5.46
N TYR A 186 -21.37 -13.00 -6.67
CA TYR A 186 -21.65 -11.62 -7.00
C TYR A 186 -22.53 -11.49 -8.23
N GLU A 187 -23.41 -10.50 -8.21
CA GLU A 187 -24.06 -9.93 -9.39
C GLU A 187 -23.43 -8.56 -9.65
N GLU A 188 -22.66 -8.41 -10.74
CA GLU A 188 -21.95 -7.16 -11.04
C GLU A 188 -22.91 -6.02 -11.35
N LEU A 189 -22.68 -4.86 -10.76
CA LEU A 189 -23.53 -3.68 -10.92
C LEU A 189 -22.81 -2.63 -11.77
N SER A 190 -23.56 -2.05 -12.71
CA SER A 190 -23.11 -0.94 -13.55
C SER A 190 -23.82 0.37 -13.18
N PRO A 191 -23.18 1.54 -13.36
CA PRO A 191 -21.79 1.72 -13.79
C PRO A 191 -20.79 1.41 -12.66
N VAL A 192 -19.57 1.05 -13.06
CA VAL A 192 -18.38 1.05 -12.18
C VAL A 192 -17.63 2.34 -12.46
N ILE A 193 -17.51 3.20 -11.45
CA ILE A 193 -16.85 4.50 -11.55
C ILE A 193 -15.48 4.40 -10.89
N VAL A 194 -14.42 4.63 -11.66
CA VAL A 194 -13.03 4.51 -11.19
C VAL A 194 -12.26 5.82 -11.37
N THR A 195 -12.46 6.52 -12.48
CA THR A 195 -11.75 7.78 -12.75
C THR A 195 -12.57 9.00 -12.35
N ILE A 196 -11.88 10.14 -12.16
CA ILE A 196 -12.52 11.42 -11.88
C ILE A 196 -13.43 11.82 -13.06
N GLU A 197 -13.00 11.59 -14.30
CA GLU A 197 -13.80 11.89 -15.50
C GLU A 197 -15.11 11.10 -15.52
N GLN A 198 -15.07 9.82 -15.14
CA GLN A 198 -16.27 8.98 -15.03
C GLN A 198 -17.21 9.49 -13.93
N ALA A 199 -16.66 9.92 -12.79
CA ALA A 199 -17.45 10.51 -11.71
C ALA A 199 -18.15 11.81 -12.17
N ILE A 200 -17.45 12.65 -12.94
CA ILE A 200 -18.03 13.87 -13.54
C ILE A 200 -19.13 13.53 -14.53
N GLU A 201 -18.88 12.59 -15.45
CA GLU A 201 -19.85 12.13 -16.46
C GLU A 201 -21.15 11.61 -15.83
N HIS A 202 -21.03 10.88 -14.72
CA HIS A 202 -22.17 10.27 -14.03
C HIS A 202 -22.74 11.14 -12.90
N GLY A 203 -22.21 12.34 -12.66
CA GLY A 203 -22.63 13.22 -11.56
C GLY A 203 -22.49 12.59 -10.17
N SER A 204 -21.54 11.68 -9.99
CA SER A 204 -21.33 10.91 -8.75
C SER A 204 -20.38 11.68 -7.82
N TYR A 205 -20.96 12.41 -6.87
CA TYR A 205 -20.24 13.24 -5.90
C TYR A 205 -20.71 12.93 -4.48
N PHE A 206 -19.86 13.15 -3.48
CA PHE A 206 -20.29 13.11 -2.08
C PHE A 206 -21.26 14.27 -1.79
N PRO A 207 -22.46 14.00 -1.23
CA PRO A 207 -23.41 15.04 -0.84
C PRO A 207 -22.86 15.85 0.33
N ASP A 208 -23.25 17.13 0.44
CA ASP A 208 -22.99 18.01 1.59
C ASP A 208 -21.51 18.28 1.98
N TYR A 209 -20.55 17.91 1.12
CA TYR A 209 -19.17 18.31 1.28
C TYR A 209 -18.93 19.77 0.85
N PRO A 210 -18.12 20.56 1.59
CA PRO A 210 -17.81 21.94 1.21
C PRO A 210 -17.14 21.97 -0.16
N ARG A 211 -17.83 22.56 -1.14
CA ARG A 211 -17.36 22.70 -2.53
C ARG A 211 -16.25 23.73 -2.70
N PHE A 212 -15.87 24.41 -1.63
CA PHE A 212 -14.85 25.45 -1.62
C PHE A 212 -14.06 25.39 -0.31
N VAL A 213 -12.75 25.51 -0.43
CA VAL A 213 -11.86 25.83 0.70
C VAL A 213 -11.65 27.34 0.65
N THR A 214 -12.30 28.10 1.52
CA THR A 214 -11.93 29.50 1.74
C THR A 214 -10.64 29.52 2.55
N LYS A 215 -9.61 30.15 1.98
CA LYS A 215 -8.32 30.39 2.62
C LYS A 215 -8.44 31.40 3.76
#